data_AF-A0AAV4ZFG3-F1
#
_entry.id   AF-A0AAV4ZFG3-F1
#
_cell.length_a   1.000
_cell.length_b   1.000
_cell.length_c   1.000
_cell.angle_alpha   90.00
_cell.angle_beta   90.00
_cell.angle_gamma   90.00
#
_symmetry.space_group_name_H-M   'P 1'
#
loop_
_entity.id
_entity.type
_entity.pdbx_description
1 polymer ?
#
loop_
_entity_poly.entity_id
_entity_poly.type
_entity_poly.pdbx_seq_one_letter_code
_entity_poly.pdbx_strand_id
1 'polypeptide(L)'
;MKSFSASLALALAIAPAAAQNANPAPYLPDDGPGSVFPRTGDRWYYEVRQPAGRHAQRYTRVDAVPARGSGSWTVTVTCGLVSTRNGKETDVITGTGTVGRGRMPMIGLNFIFRDGSPRTGGMINQAPSDGDRLDLLSTFSDSRCASGRGDLSTGD
;
A
#
# COMPACT_ATOMS: atom_id res chain seq x y z
N MET A 1 -9.22 62.77 52.33
CA MET A 1 -9.50 61.33 52.17
C MET A 1 -9.12 60.97 50.73
N LYS A 2 -8.00 60.26 50.53
CA LYS A 2 -7.53 59.82 49.21
C LYS A 2 -7.17 58.33 49.33
N SER A 3 -7.96 57.50 48.68
CA SER A 3 -7.77 56.06 48.55
C SER A 3 -6.60 55.77 47.60
N PHE A 4 -5.71 54.84 47.96
CA PHE A 4 -4.78 54.23 47.02
C PHE A 4 -4.86 52.70 47.11
N SER A 5 -5.07 52.14 45.93
CA SER A 5 -5.38 50.75 45.62
C SER A 5 -4.23 49.78 45.92
N ALA A 6 -4.58 48.61 46.43
CA ALA A 6 -3.69 47.46 46.55
C ALA A 6 -3.46 46.79 45.19
N SER A 7 -2.20 46.60 44.81
CA SER A 7 -1.82 45.77 43.65
C SER A 7 -1.36 44.40 44.14
N LEU A 8 -2.19 43.39 43.89
CA LEU A 8 -1.90 41.97 44.02
C LEU A 8 -0.93 41.56 42.89
N ALA A 9 0.29 41.14 43.22
CA ALA A 9 1.20 40.52 42.27
C ALA A 9 0.95 39.00 42.25
N LEU A 10 0.31 38.51 41.19
CA LEU A 10 0.10 37.08 40.94
C LEU A 10 1.28 36.56 40.11
N ALA A 11 2.21 35.83 40.72
CA ALA A 11 3.26 35.11 40.01
C ALA A 11 2.66 33.84 39.39
N LEU A 12 2.50 33.81 38.05
CA LEU A 12 2.15 32.59 37.34
C LEU A 12 3.36 31.66 37.28
N ALA A 13 3.22 30.49 37.91
CA ALA A 13 4.13 29.37 37.77
C ALA A 13 4.08 28.84 36.33
N ILE A 14 5.25 28.69 35.72
CA ILE A 14 5.47 28.06 34.42
C ILE A 14 5.51 26.54 34.65
N ALA A 15 4.63 25.79 33.98
CA ALA A 15 4.72 24.34 33.88
C ALA A 15 4.74 23.92 32.38
N PRO A 16 5.39 22.80 32.05
CA PRO A 16 6.05 22.60 30.77
C PRO A 16 5.12 22.12 29.64
N ALA A 17 5.58 22.42 28.42
CA ALA A 17 5.26 21.80 27.14
C ALA A 17 4.23 20.65 27.17
N ALA A 18 2.98 20.97 26.82
CA ALA A 18 2.14 20.00 26.16
C ALA A 18 2.82 19.68 24.82
N ALA A 19 3.50 18.54 24.80
CA ALA A 19 4.04 17.91 23.61
C ALA A 19 3.00 18.02 22.50
N GLN A 20 3.51 18.43 21.34
CA GLN A 20 2.76 18.63 20.12
C GLN A 20 1.75 17.49 19.95
N ASN A 21 0.46 17.83 19.85
CA ASN A 21 -0.42 17.06 18.98
C ASN A 21 0.12 17.27 17.56
N ALA A 22 1.24 16.61 17.26
CA ALA A 22 1.70 16.35 15.93
C ALA A 22 0.65 15.40 15.35
N ASN A 23 -0.42 16.01 14.86
CA ASN A 23 -1.28 15.40 13.87
C ASN A 23 -0.30 14.84 12.82
N PRO A 24 -0.18 13.51 12.63
CA PRO A 24 0.73 12.98 11.63
C PRO A 24 0.34 13.67 10.33
N ALA A 25 1.32 14.28 9.67
CA ALA A 25 1.10 15.08 8.48
C ALA A 25 0.13 14.36 7.54
N PRO A 26 -0.85 15.06 6.94
CA PRO A 26 -1.74 14.44 5.97
C PRO A 26 -0.87 13.77 4.93
N TYR A 27 -1.02 12.45 4.81
CA TYR A 27 -0.26 11.60 3.89
C TYR A 27 -0.35 12.23 2.49
N LEU A 28 0.73 12.89 2.07
CA LEU A 28 0.77 13.74 0.87
C LEU A 28 0.87 12.82 -0.36
N PRO A 29 0.21 13.17 -1.48
CA PRO A 29 0.46 12.51 -2.74
C PRO A 29 1.91 12.81 -3.14
N ASP A 30 2.67 11.75 -3.44
CA ASP A 30 4.12 11.73 -3.63
C ASP A 30 4.92 12.04 -2.35
N ASP A 31 5.09 10.98 -1.56
CA ASP A 31 6.13 10.89 -0.54
C ASP A 31 7.47 11.36 -1.17
N GLY A 32 8.07 12.40 -0.59
CA GLY A 32 9.15 13.18 -1.17
C GLY A 32 10.42 12.41 -1.59
N PRO A 33 11.53 13.09 -1.92
CA PRO A 33 12.80 12.43 -2.21
C PRO A 33 13.18 11.47 -1.07
N GLY A 34 13.21 10.15 -1.36
CA GLY A 34 13.55 9.10 -0.38
C GLY A 34 12.46 8.04 -0.11
N SER A 35 11.23 8.20 -0.61
CA SER A 35 10.23 7.12 -0.48
C SER A 35 10.57 5.93 -1.39
N VAL A 36 10.57 4.74 -0.79
CA VAL A 36 10.73 3.47 -1.50
C VAL A 36 9.45 2.99 -2.19
N PHE A 37 8.33 3.69 -1.98
CA PHE A 37 7.05 3.30 -2.56
C PHE A 37 6.89 3.85 -3.98
N PRO A 38 6.31 3.08 -4.92
CA PRO A 38 6.19 3.51 -6.30
C PRO A 38 5.44 4.84 -6.45
N ARG A 39 6.06 5.77 -7.18
CA ARG A 39 5.46 7.03 -7.64
C ARG A 39 4.69 6.81 -8.92
N THR A 40 3.78 7.71 -9.23
CA THR A 40 2.86 7.58 -10.38
C THR A 40 3.55 7.42 -11.74
N GLY A 41 4.82 7.79 -11.86
CA GLY A 41 5.65 7.59 -13.06
C GLY A 41 6.47 6.30 -13.08
N ASP A 42 6.49 5.54 -11.99
CA ASP A 42 7.37 4.39 -11.83
C ASP A 42 6.70 3.12 -12.37
N ARG A 43 7.49 2.19 -12.91
CA ARG A 43 7.04 0.81 -13.09
C ARG A 43 7.19 0.09 -11.76
N TRP A 44 6.31 -0.84 -11.45
CA TRP A 44 6.53 -1.70 -10.29
C TRP A 44 5.96 -3.10 -10.49
N TYR A 45 6.50 -4.02 -9.71
CA TYR A 45 6.12 -5.41 -9.66
C TYR A 45 5.86 -5.82 -8.21
N TYR A 46 4.77 -6.55 -7.97
CA TYR A 46 4.48 -7.15 -6.68
C TYR A 46 4.26 -8.64 -6.83
N GLU A 47 4.81 -9.44 -5.92
CA GLU A 47 4.55 -10.88 -5.86
C GLU A 47 4.31 -11.35 -4.44
N VAL A 48 3.23 -12.10 -4.27
CA VAL A 48 2.92 -12.80 -3.02
C VAL A 48 2.72 -14.27 -3.31
N ARG A 49 3.24 -15.11 -2.41
CA ARG A 49 3.02 -16.57 -2.43
C ARG A 49 2.51 -17.04 -1.08
N GLN A 50 1.62 -18.02 -1.10
CA GLN A 50 1.09 -18.67 0.09
C GLN A 50 1.03 -20.19 -0.10
N PRO A 51 1.20 -20.99 0.96
CA PRO A 51 0.96 -22.43 0.88
C PRO A 51 -0.45 -22.75 0.34
N ALA A 52 -0.56 -23.69 -0.58
CA ALA A 52 -1.83 -24.08 -1.22
C ALA A 52 -2.03 -25.61 -1.27
N GLY A 53 -1.41 -26.33 -0.34
CA GLY A 53 -1.44 -27.79 -0.25
C GLY A 53 -0.05 -28.41 -0.39
N ARG A 54 -0.03 -29.74 -0.52
CA ARG A 54 1.23 -30.48 -0.62
C ARG A 54 1.92 -30.16 -1.95
N HIS A 55 3.15 -29.64 -1.87
CA HIS A 55 4.00 -29.31 -3.02
C HIS A 55 3.47 -28.21 -3.95
N ALA A 56 2.60 -27.34 -3.43
CA ALA A 56 2.01 -26.24 -4.18
C ALA A 56 1.96 -24.96 -3.35
N GLN A 57 2.27 -23.84 -3.99
CA GLN A 57 2.01 -22.50 -3.48
C GLN A 57 1.00 -21.81 -4.41
N ARG A 58 0.04 -21.10 -3.85
CA ARG A 58 -0.76 -20.13 -4.60
C ARG A 58 0.07 -18.87 -4.73
N TYR A 59 -0.02 -18.20 -5.86
CA TYR A 59 0.66 -16.95 -6.08
C TYR A 59 -0.29 -15.88 -6.64
N THR A 60 0.08 -14.63 -6.40
CA THR A 60 -0.43 -13.47 -7.12
C THR A 60 0.74 -12.61 -7.54
N ARG A 61 0.74 -12.19 -8.79
CA ARG A 61 1.68 -11.21 -9.35
C ARG A 61 0.92 -10.02 -9.86
N VAL A 62 1.47 -8.83 -9.65
CA VAL A 62 0.96 -7.58 -10.21
C VAL A 62 2.11 -6.92 -10.94
N ASP A 63 1.99 -6.78 -12.25
CA ASP A 63 2.87 -5.92 -13.06
C ASP A 63 2.12 -4.62 -13.32
N ALA A 64 2.71 -3.49 -12.95
CA ALA A 64 2.11 -2.18 -13.07
C ALA A 64 2.99 -1.28 -13.95
N VAL A 65 2.38 -0.71 -14.98
CA VAL A 65 3.02 0.25 -15.88
C VAL A 65 2.30 1.58 -15.82
N PRO A 66 3.02 2.72 -15.84
CA PRO A 66 2.39 4.04 -15.84
C PRO A 66 1.38 4.18 -16.97
N ALA A 67 0.16 4.56 -16.64
CA ALA A 67 -0.86 4.93 -17.61
C ALA A 67 -0.60 6.38 -18.06
N ARG A 68 -0.57 6.59 -19.37
CA ARG A 68 -0.22 7.90 -19.95
C ARG A 68 -1.20 8.98 -19.51
N GLY A 69 -0.69 10.01 -18.85
CA GLY A 69 -1.42 11.25 -18.56
C GLY A 69 -2.46 11.16 -17.43
N SER A 70 -2.52 10.06 -16.68
CA SER A 70 -3.57 9.83 -15.67
C SER A 70 -3.09 9.79 -14.22
N GLY A 71 -1.78 9.86 -13.96
CA GLY A 71 -1.23 9.71 -12.61
C GLY A 71 -1.59 8.35 -11.97
N SER A 72 -1.81 7.34 -12.80
CA SER A 72 -2.26 6.00 -12.41
C SER A 72 -1.47 4.95 -13.16
N TRP A 73 -1.65 3.67 -12.82
CA TRP A 73 -1.03 2.55 -13.53
C TRP A 73 -2.09 1.69 -14.21
N THR A 74 -1.72 1.17 -15.38
CA THR A 74 -2.35 -0.04 -15.92
C THR A 74 -1.69 -1.24 -15.28
N VAL A 75 -2.49 -2.18 -14.77
CA VAL A 75 -1.99 -3.39 -14.12
C VAL A 75 -2.39 -4.65 -14.86
N THR A 76 -1.47 -5.59 -14.87
CA THR A 76 -1.71 -7.00 -15.19
C THR A 76 -1.59 -7.81 -13.91
N VAL A 77 -2.69 -8.43 -13.50
CA VAL A 77 -2.74 -9.30 -12.31
C VAL A 77 -2.73 -10.74 -12.79
N THR A 78 -1.78 -11.55 -12.32
CA THR A 78 -1.71 -12.98 -12.62
C THR A 78 -1.83 -13.77 -11.34
N CYS A 79 -2.79 -14.68 -11.28
CA CYS A 79 -3.02 -15.57 -10.14
C CYS A 79 -2.93 -17.02 -10.59
N GLY A 80 -2.52 -17.92 -9.70
CA GLY A 80 -2.44 -19.33 -10.02
C GLY A 80 -1.76 -20.14 -8.93
N LEU A 81 -1.35 -21.35 -9.30
CA LEU A 81 -0.56 -22.24 -8.48
C LEU A 81 0.83 -22.40 -9.08
N VAL A 82 1.84 -22.55 -8.22
CA VAL A 82 3.20 -22.92 -8.59
C VAL A 82 3.61 -24.15 -7.81
N SER A 83 4.13 -25.17 -8.49
CA SER A 83 4.64 -26.34 -7.80
C SER A 83 5.98 -26.04 -7.12
N THR A 84 6.09 -26.37 -5.85
CA THR A 84 7.35 -26.21 -5.10
C THR A 84 8.40 -27.27 -5.46
N ARG A 85 8.06 -28.28 -6.27
CA ARG A 85 8.99 -29.33 -6.71
C ARG A 85 9.80 -28.95 -7.93
N ASN A 86 9.17 -28.25 -8.88
CA ASN A 86 9.77 -27.97 -10.18
C ASN A 86 9.50 -26.55 -10.70
N GLY A 87 8.84 -25.70 -9.90
CA GLY A 87 8.52 -24.31 -10.28
C GLY A 87 7.45 -24.19 -11.37
N LYS A 88 6.81 -25.29 -11.79
CA LYS A 88 5.80 -25.24 -12.85
C LYS A 88 4.55 -24.51 -12.36
N GLU A 89 4.11 -23.53 -13.13
CA GLU A 89 2.86 -22.82 -12.90
C GLU A 89 1.68 -23.55 -13.55
N THR A 90 0.56 -23.60 -12.83
CA THR A 90 -0.72 -24.20 -13.24
C THR A 90 -1.88 -23.32 -12.79
N ASP A 91 -3.06 -23.54 -13.36
CA ASP A 91 -4.28 -22.78 -13.05
C ASP A 91 -4.09 -21.27 -13.17
N VAL A 92 -3.28 -20.88 -14.16
CA VAL A 92 -2.89 -19.50 -14.39
C VAL A 92 -4.05 -18.74 -14.98
N ILE A 93 -4.46 -17.67 -14.29
CA ILE A 93 -5.44 -16.72 -14.75
C ILE A 93 -4.86 -15.31 -14.72
N THR A 94 -5.13 -14.56 -15.77
CA THR A 94 -4.66 -13.18 -15.91
C THR A 94 -5.85 -12.23 -16.02
N GLY A 95 -5.76 -11.11 -15.33
CA GLY A 95 -6.69 -10.00 -15.42
C GLY A 95 -5.97 -8.69 -15.68
N THR A 96 -6.70 -7.74 -16.25
CA THR A 96 -6.19 -6.40 -16.53
C THR A 96 -7.03 -5.36 -15.80
N GLY A 97 -6.39 -4.29 -15.36
CA GLY A 97 -7.04 -3.28 -14.55
C GLY A 97 -6.31 -1.95 -14.52
N THR A 98 -6.81 -1.07 -13.67
CA THR A 98 -6.21 0.22 -13.38
C THR A 98 -6.09 0.38 -11.88
N VAL A 99 -5.01 1.02 -11.43
CA VAL A 99 -4.78 1.32 -10.03
C VAL A 99 -4.23 2.73 -9.88
N GLY A 100 -4.53 3.36 -8.76
CA GLY A 100 -3.92 4.61 -8.34
C GLY A 100 -3.64 4.58 -6.85
N ARG A 101 -2.91 5.60 -6.38
CA ARG A 101 -2.78 5.85 -4.95
C ARG A 101 -4.07 6.45 -4.42
N GLY A 102 -4.60 5.87 -3.35
CA GLY A 102 -5.68 6.48 -2.59
C GLY A 102 -5.14 7.58 -1.66
N ARG A 103 -6.04 8.18 -0.87
CA ARG A 103 -5.66 9.06 0.26
C ARG A 103 -5.01 8.28 1.42
N MET A 104 -5.19 6.96 1.43
CA MET A 104 -4.61 6.05 2.40
C MET A 104 -3.29 5.50 1.84
N PRO A 105 -2.38 5.03 2.71
CA PRO A 105 -1.09 4.51 2.29
C PRO A 105 -1.26 3.07 1.76
N MET A 106 -1.96 2.96 0.64
CA MET A 106 -2.29 1.71 -0.03
C MET A 106 -2.47 1.92 -1.53
N ILE A 107 -2.22 0.86 -2.28
CA ILE A 107 -2.46 0.73 -3.71
C ILE A 107 -3.75 -0.07 -3.88
N GLY A 108 -4.82 0.60 -4.34
CA GLY A 108 -6.14 0.00 -4.52
C GLY A 108 -6.33 -0.57 -5.93
N LEU A 109 -6.36 -1.89 -6.05
CA LEU A 109 -6.44 -2.60 -7.33
C LEU A 109 -7.88 -2.86 -7.73
N ASN A 110 -8.21 -2.60 -8.98
CA ASN A 110 -9.43 -3.07 -9.60
C ASN A 110 -9.13 -3.67 -10.97
N PHE A 111 -9.56 -4.90 -11.21
CA PHE A 111 -9.23 -5.63 -12.43
C PHE A 111 -10.34 -6.62 -12.84
N ILE A 112 -10.30 -7.02 -14.10
CA ILE A 112 -11.23 -7.98 -14.69
C ILE A 112 -10.41 -9.12 -15.29
N PHE A 113 -10.76 -10.36 -14.95
CA PHE A 113 -10.11 -11.53 -15.51
C PHE A 113 -10.54 -11.79 -16.95
N ARG A 114 -9.62 -12.37 -17.73
CA ARG A 114 -9.86 -12.66 -19.16
C ARG A 114 -10.86 -13.80 -19.40
N ASP A 115 -11.21 -14.56 -18.37
CA ASP A 115 -12.19 -15.65 -18.43
C ASP A 115 -13.66 -15.17 -18.35
N GLY A 116 -13.89 -13.86 -18.26
CA GLY A 116 -15.24 -13.28 -18.15
C GLY A 116 -15.79 -13.22 -16.74
N SER A 117 -14.99 -13.56 -15.72
CA SER A 117 -15.38 -13.38 -14.31
C SER A 117 -15.79 -11.92 -14.01
N PRO A 118 -16.68 -11.69 -13.03
CA PRO A 118 -17.02 -10.34 -12.58
C PRO A 118 -15.77 -9.53 -12.20
N ARG A 119 -15.88 -8.20 -12.30
CA ARG A 119 -14.85 -7.28 -11.81
C ARG A 119 -14.56 -7.59 -10.34
N THR A 120 -13.28 -7.69 -10.03
CA THR A 120 -12.77 -7.98 -8.69
C THR A 120 -11.73 -6.94 -8.29
N GLY A 121 -11.28 -7.00 -7.04
CA GLY A 121 -10.37 -6.04 -6.46
C GLY A 121 -9.29 -6.66 -5.59
N GLY A 122 -8.38 -5.80 -5.17
CA GLY A 122 -7.36 -6.11 -4.19
C GLY A 122 -6.74 -4.84 -3.64
N MET A 123 -5.84 -5.00 -2.68
CA MET A 123 -5.07 -3.91 -2.11
C MET A 123 -3.67 -4.39 -1.74
N ILE A 124 -2.69 -3.51 -1.88
CA ILE A 124 -1.34 -3.65 -1.33
C ILE A 124 -1.16 -2.51 -0.33
N ASN A 125 -0.95 -2.86 0.94
CA ASN A 125 -0.92 -1.92 2.05
C ASN A 125 0.52 -1.51 2.35
N GLN A 126 0.72 -0.21 2.57
CA GLN A 126 1.93 0.34 3.15
C GLN A 126 1.53 1.01 4.46
N ALA A 127 1.48 0.27 5.57
CA ALA A 127 1.17 0.91 6.84
C ALA A 127 2.29 1.89 7.22
N PRO A 128 2.00 2.98 7.96
CA PRO A 128 3.06 3.86 8.46
C PRO A 128 4.13 3.11 9.28
N SER A 129 3.74 2.02 9.95
CA SER A 129 4.65 1.13 10.67
C SER A 129 5.57 0.28 9.79
N ASP A 130 5.27 0.15 8.50
CA ASP A 130 6.14 -0.57 7.56
C ASP A 130 7.38 0.25 7.20
N GLY A 131 7.34 1.58 7.34
CA GLY A 131 8.46 2.46 7.00
C GLY A 131 8.90 2.27 5.54
N ASP A 132 10.19 1.99 5.35
CA ASP A 132 10.80 1.76 4.03
C ASP A 132 10.82 0.27 3.60
N ARG A 133 9.96 -0.56 4.22
CA ARG A 133 9.86 -1.97 3.84
C ARG A 133 9.12 -2.14 2.53
N LEU A 134 9.56 -3.12 1.76
CA LEU A 134 8.94 -3.53 0.50
C LEU A 134 8.26 -4.90 0.58
N ASP A 135 8.35 -5.59 1.72
CA ASP A 135 7.59 -6.81 1.96
C ASP A 135 6.20 -6.48 2.54
N LEU A 136 5.28 -6.09 1.66
CA LEU A 136 3.99 -5.50 2.01
C LEU A 136 2.85 -6.51 2.11
N LEU A 137 1.89 -6.22 2.99
CA LEU A 137 0.67 -7.01 3.13
C LEU A 137 -0.31 -6.69 2.00
N SER A 138 -0.85 -7.74 1.36
CA SER A 138 -1.90 -7.62 0.35
C SER A 138 -3.13 -8.46 0.66
N THR A 139 -4.26 -8.02 0.14
CA THR A 139 -5.52 -8.77 0.14
C THR A 139 -6.13 -8.71 -1.25
N PHE A 140 -6.54 -9.85 -1.78
CA PHE A 140 -7.24 -10.00 -3.05
C PHE A 140 -8.59 -10.66 -2.82
N SER A 141 -9.64 -10.15 -3.44
CA SER A 141 -11.00 -10.63 -3.21
C SER A 141 -11.31 -11.96 -3.90
N ASP A 142 -10.58 -12.29 -4.97
CA ASP A 142 -10.75 -13.56 -5.68
C ASP A 142 -9.92 -14.67 -5.03
N SER A 143 -10.56 -15.81 -4.73
CA SER A 143 -9.95 -16.94 -4.02
C SER A 143 -8.85 -17.67 -4.83
N ARG A 144 -8.79 -17.45 -6.15
CA ARG A 144 -7.72 -17.96 -7.01
C ARG A 144 -6.40 -17.21 -6.80
N CYS A 145 -6.45 -16.02 -6.21
CA CYS A 145 -5.29 -15.20 -5.89
C CYS A 145 -4.78 -15.49 -4.47
N ALA A 146 -3.47 -15.47 -4.30
CA ALA A 146 -2.85 -15.42 -2.97
C ALA A 146 -3.00 -14.02 -2.36
N SER A 147 -3.29 -13.99 -1.06
CA SER A 147 -3.23 -12.79 -0.20
C SER A 147 -2.21 -13.03 0.90
N GLY A 148 -1.55 -12.00 1.40
CA GLY A 148 -0.54 -12.13 2.45
C GLY A 148 0.61 -11.16 2.27
N ARG A 149 1.71 -11.39 2.98
CA ARG A 149 2.93 -10.59 2.82
C ARG A 149 3.69 -11.05 1.57
N GLY A 150 4.04 -10.10 0.73
CA GLY A 150 4.74 -10.32 -0.53
C GLY A 150 5.66 -9.15 -0.86
N ASP A 151 6.50 -9.32 -1.86
CA ASP A 151 7.59 -8.38 -2.15
C ASP A 151 7.18 -7.41 -3.26
N LEU A 152 7.40 -6.12 -3.00
CA LEU A 152 7.27 -5.03 -3.95
C LEU A 152 8.65 -4.68 -4.51
N SER A 153 8.73 -4.43 -5.81
CA SER A 153 9.94 -3.98 -6.50
C SER A 153 9.58 -2.86 -7.46
N THR A 154 10.37 -1.79 -7.45
CA THR A 154 10.17 -0.57 -8.28
C THR A 154 11.02 -0.55 -9.56
N GLY A 155 11.76 -1.63 -9.85
CA GLY A 155 12.49 -1.77 -11.13
C GLY A 155 13.75 -0.90 -11.26
N ASP A 156 14.20 -0.28 -10.18
CA ASP A 156 15.49 0.40 -10.01
C ASP A 156 16.70 -0.52 -10.28
#